data_AF-A0A9C7GCB3-F1
#
_entry.id   AF-A0A9C7GCB3-F1
#
_cell.length_a   1.000
_cell.length_b   1.000
_cell.length_c   1.000
_cell.angle_alpha   90.00
_cell.angle_beta   90.00
_cell.angle_gamma   90.00
#
_symmetry.space_group_name_H-M   'P 1'
#
loop_
_entity.id
_entity.type
_entity.pdbx_description
1 polymer ?
#
loop_
_entity_poly.entity_id
_entity_poly.type
_entity_poly.pdbx_seq_one_letter_code
_entity_poly.pdbx_strand_id
1 'polypeptide(L)'
;MPRISLLCSCGSGRKKADCCKKKLHIGTKMVQFPSPRDQQVFLKNLAISSEFDMRHRGLLEFYGNDLIAYKQEKPLDQARNEFLRIFANYLTTILENQCPPSWKACQPRFWEEFISNCIPHLMKITPEENEVETLLYQLKKFVSWLDKRVCTSVFKVIEVYSEEAIADLKVCERLLNHHPNLHLRDCDPQKEFEKALKKQSSKMDTIHGCFEISGLTDNTVTLKDSKTNKVYDIQNLPSKLVIPGFFVTGEIRKESNGKESIVIDSVYPPKAKTYMRKFYINRIITIKNYHILN
;
A
#
# COMPACT_ATOMS: atom_id res chain seq x y z
N MET A 1 -24.64 29.26 -25.96
CA MET A 1 -23.20 28.94 -25.77
C MET A 1 -23.04 27.99 -24.59
N PRO A 2 -22.50 26.77 -24.76
CA PRO A 2 -22.31 25.85 -23.65
C PRO A 2 -21.13 26.32 -22.79
N ARG A 3 -21.36 26.54 -21.48
CA ARG A 3 -20.29 26.75 -20.50
C ARG A 3 -19.51 25.45 -20.37
N ILE A 4 -18.35 25.36 -21.01
CA ILE A 4 -17.39 24.26 -20.81
C ILE A 4 -16.99 24.29 -19.33
N SER A 5 -17.54 23.38 -18.53
CA SER A 5 -17.13 23.23 -17.15
C SER A 5 -15.72 22.63 -17.14
N LEU A 6 -14.71 23.47 -16.96
CA LEU A 6 -13.32 23.03 -16.81
C LEU A 6 -13.21 22.10 -15.60
N LEU A 7 -13.05 20.81 -15.88
CA LEU A 7 -12.67 19.81 -14.90
C LEU A 7 -11.26 20.12 -14.38
N CYS A 8 -10.99 19.76 -13.14
CA CYS A 8 -9.71 20.05 -12.53
C CYS A 8 -8.60 19.13 -13.04
N SER A 9 -7.43 19.70 -13.36
CA SER A 9 -6.22 18.98 -13.75
C SER A 9 -5.59 18.14 -12.62
N CYS A 10 -6.13 18.21 -11.40
CA CYS A 10 -5.76 17.39 -10.25
C CYS A 10 -6.09 15.88 -10.43
N GLY A 11 -6.84 15.51 -11.48
CA GLY A 11 -7.24 14.12 -11.75
C GLY A 11 -8.42 13.62 -10.90
N SER A 12 -9.10 14.50 -10.16
CA SER A 12 -10.22 14.11 -9.28
C SER A 12 -11.57 13.94 -9.97
N GLY A 13 -11.69 14.32 -11.26
CA GLY A 13 -12.95 14.33 -12.00
C GLY A 13 -13.98 15.37 -11.52
N ARG A 14 -13.60 16.31 -10.63
CA ARG A 14 -14.47 17.38 -10.12
C ARG A 14 -14.27 18.70 -10.86
N LYS A 15 -15.27 19.58 -10.81
CA LYS A 15 -15.19 20.96 -11.35
C LYS A 15 -14.02 21.70 -10.69
N LYS A 16 -13.26 22.48 -11.47
CA LYS A 16 -12.06 23.21 -11.02
C LYS A 16 -12.31 24.12 -9.81
N ALA A 17 -13.51 24.71 -9.73
CA ALA A 17 -13.92 25.56 -8.61
C ALA A 17 -13.98 24.82 -7.26
N ASP A 18 -14.17 23.50 -7.26
CA ASP A 18 -14.36 22.69 -6.05
C ASP A 18 -13.15 21.78 -5.74
N CYS A 19 -12.35 21.35 -6.72
CA CYS A 19 -11.18 20.47 -6.45
C CYS A 19 -10.06 21.20 -5.69
N CYS A 20 -9.70 22.40 -6.13
CA CYS A 20 -8.49 23.11 -5.64
C CYS A 20 -8.77 24.14 -4.54
N LYS A 21 -10.01 24.23 -4.05
CA LYS A 21 -10.37 25.09 -2.91
C LYS A 21 -10.25 24.41 -1.55
N LYS A 22 -9.73 23.18 -1.46
CA LYS A 22 -9.41 22.60 -0.15
C LYS A 22 -8.24 23.38 0.45
N LYS A 23 -8.57 24.39 1.26
CA LYS A 23 -7.67 24.89 2.31
C LYS A 23 -7.04 23.66 2.96
N LEU A 24 -5.72 23.67 3.13
CA LEU A 24 -5.05 22.66 3.94
C LEU A 24 -5.74 22.62 5.30
N HIS A 25 -6.52 21.57 5.58
CA HIS A 25 -7.15 21.39 6.89
C HIS A 25 -6.12 20.68 7.76
N ILE A 26 -5.32 21.47 8.48
CA ILE A 26 -4.46 20.94 9.54
C ILE A 26 -5.37 20.70 10.74
N GLY A 27 -5.71 19.44 11.00
CA GLY A 27 -6.38 19.05 12.23
C GLY A 27 -5.36 18.88 13.35
N THR A 28 -5.35 19.80 14.31
CA THR A 28 -4.56 19.64 15.54
C THR A 28 -5.47 19.05 16.63
N LYS A 29 -5.07 17.91 17.19
CA LYS A 29 -5.67 17.37 18.42
C LYS A 29 -4.71 17.70 19.58
N MET A 30 -5.12 18.59 20.48
CA MET A 30 -4.40 18.77 21.74
C MET A 30 -4.84 17.68 22.71
N VAL A 31 -3.87 16.98 23.29
CA VAL A 31 -4.11 15.95 24.30
C VAL A 31 -3.76 16.56 25.65
N GLN A 32 -4.77 16.67 26.51
CA GLN A 32 -4.55 17.03 27.91
C GLN A 32 -4.41 15.73 28.72
N PHE A 33 -3.34 15.63 29.50
CA PHE A 33 -3.12 14.52 30.41
C PHE A 33 -3.68 14.88 31.79
N PRO A 34 -4.67 14.13 32.31
CA PRO A 34 -5.25 14.41 33.63
C PRO A 34 -4.23 14.28 34.77
N SER A 35 -3.19 13.47 34.58
CA SER A 35 -2.13 13.26 35.57
C SER A 35 -0.76 13.02 34.92
N PRO A 36 0.34 13.23 35.67
CA PRO A 36 1.69 12.83 35.23
C PRO A 36 1.79 11.33 34.89
N ARG A 37 0.98 10.49 35.54
CA ARG A 37 0.93 9.06 35.26
C ARG A 37 0.39 8.77 33.85
N ASP A 38 -0.68 9.45 33.45
CA ASP A 38 -1.25 9.30 32.11
C ASP A 38 -0.28 9.77 31.03
N GLN A 39 0.47 10.85 31.31
CA GLN A 39 1.55 11.32 30.44
C GLN A 39 2.67 10.27 30.29
N GLN A 40 3.10 9.64 31.39
CA GLN A 40 4.11 8.58 31.35
C GLN A 40 3.63 7.36 30.55
N VAL A 41 2.37 6.95 30.73
CA VAL A 41 1.77 5.86 29.95
C VAL A 41 1.76 6.20 28.46
N PHE A 42 1.38 7.43 28.11
CA PHE A 42 1.41 7.89 26.72
C PHE A 42 2.81 7.87 26.13
N LEU A 43 3.83 8.38 26.84
CA LEU A 43 5.22 8.37 26.38
C LEU A 43 5.76 6.95 26.21
N LYS A 44 5.40 6.02 27.10
CA LYS A 44 5.76 4.60 26.96
C LYS A 44 5.10 3.98 25.73
N ASN A 45 3.81 4.24 25.53
CA ASN A 45 3.05 3.77 24.37
C ASN A 45 3.60 4.35 23.07
N LEU A 46 4.01 5.62 23.08
CA LEU A 46 4.67 6.28 21.96
C LEU A 46 5.98 5.55 21.59
N ALA A 47 6.84 5.27 22.57
CA ALA A 47 8.08 4.53 22.33
C ALA A 47 7.82 3.15 21.69
N ILE A 48 6.90 2.35 22.25
CA ILE A 48 6.56 1.02 21.71
C ILE A 48 5.97 1.13 20.30
N SER A 49 5.10 2.11 20.07
CA SER A 49 4.45 2.31 18.77
C SER A 49 5.44 2.68 17.65
N SER A 50 6.55 3.33 18.01
CA SER A 50 7.60 3.69 17.07
C SER A 50 8.37 2.48 16.57
N GLU A 51 8.44 1.38 17.33
CA GLU A 51 9.11 0.14 16.91
C GLU A 51 8.45 -0.52 15.69
N PHE A 52 7.20 -0.17 15.39
CA PHE A 52 6.47 -0.63 14.21
C PHE A 52 5.91 0.54 13.39
N ASP A 53 6.48 1.74 13.52
CA ASP A 53 6.15 2.93 12.72
C ASP A 53 4.66 3.32 12.71
N MET A 54 3.96 3.15 13.83
CA MET A 54 2.60 3.67 13.95
C MET A 54 2.63 5.19 14.12
N ARG A 55 1.92 5.90 13.23
CA ARG A 55 1.76 7.36 13.33
C ARG A 55 1.21 7.74 14.70
N HIS A 56 1.75 8.82 15.30
CA HIS A 56 1.37 9.28 16.64
C HIS A 56 -0.15 9.47 16.82
N ARG A 57 -0.85 9.89 15.76
CA ARG A 57 -2.33 10.02 15.78
C ARG A 57 -3.04 8.72 16.15
N GLY A 58 -2.48 7.57 15.73
CA GLY A 58 -3.05 6.25 16.00
C GLY A 58 -3.08 5.89 17.50
N LEU A 59 -2.21 6.48 18.32
CA LEU A 59 -2.24 6.34 19.78
C LEU A 59 -3.53 6.87 20.41
N LEU A 60 -4.21 7.79 19.71
CA LEU A 60 -5.44 8.44 20.16
C LEU A 60 -6.69 7.78 19.56
N GLU A 61 -6.52 6.75 18.74
CA GLU A 61 -7.60 6.03 18.09
C GLU A 61 -7.88 4.70 18.80
N PHE A 62 -9.08 4.13 18.59
CA PHE A 62 -9.56 2.95 19.32
C PHE A 62 -8.62 1.73 19.24
N TYR A 63 -7.85 1.61 18.15
CA TYR A 63 -6.95 0.49 17.91
C TYR A 63 -5.57 0.65 18.57
N GLY A 64 -5.15 1.87 18.93
CA GLY A 64 -3.75 2.14 19.30
C GLY A 64 -3.26 1.29 20.47
N ASN A 65 -4.05 1.24 21.54
CA ASN A 65 -3.73 0.44 22.72
C ASN A 65 -3.72 -1.07 22.44
N ASP A 66 -4.58 -1.55 21.53
CA ASP A 66 -4.64 -2.97 21.19
C ASP A 66 -3.45 -3.40 20.32
N LEU A 67 -3.00 -2.56 19.39
CA LEU A 67 -1.77 -2.84 18.61
C LEU A 67 -0.54 -2.89 19.51
N ILE A 68 -0.45 -1.97 20.48
CA ILE A 68 0.64 -1.94 21.47
C ILE A 68 0.58 -3.16 22.39
N ALA A 69 -0.60 -3.52 22.90
CA ALA A 69 -0.75 -4.70 23.73
C ALA A 69 -0.36 -5.97 22.97
N TYR A 70 -0.79 -6.11 21.72
CA TYR A 70 -0.39 -7.24 20.88
C TYR A 70 1.12 -7.28 20.61
N LYS A 71 1.76 -6.13 20.38
CA LYS A 71 3.22 -6.02 20.27
C LYS A 71 3.92 -6.54 21.53
N GLN A 72 3.45 -6.13 22.70
CA GLN A 72 4.06 -6.48 23.99
C GLN A 72 4.01 -7.98 24.34
N GLU A 73 3.06 -8.73 23.80
CA GLU A 73 2.99 -10.19 23.98
C GLU A 73 4.24 -10.93 23.43
N LYS A 74 4.90 -10.37 22.40
CA LYS A 74 6.17 -10.89 21.83
C LYS A 74 7.03 -9.74 21.29
N PRO A 75 7.77 -9.03 22.17
CA PRO A 75 8.46 -7.80 21.78
C PRO A 75 9.57 -7.99 20.75
N LEU A 76 10.13 -9.18 20.59
CA LEU A 76 11.25 -9.43 19.65
C LEU A 76 10.82 -10.10 18.34
N ASP A 77 9.51 -10.36 18.14
CA ASP A 77 8.98 -11.03 16.95
C ASP A 77 8.96 -10.05 15.75
N GLN A 78 9.91 -10.22 14.83
CA GLN A 78 10.07 -9.36 13.66
C GLN A 78 8.91 -9.47 12.67
N ALA A 79 8.36 -10.68 12.48
CA ALA A 79 7.20 -10.89 11.62
C ALA A 79 5.96 -10.17 12.17
N ARG A 80 5.79 -10.19 13.49
CA ARG A 80 4.75 -9.40 14.17
C ARG A 80 4.96 -7.90 13.98
N ASN A 81 6.19 -7.42 14.13
CA ASN A 81 6.50 -6.00 13.91
C ASN A 81 6.15 -5.55 12.49
N GLU A 82 6.52 -6.36 11.51
CA GLU A 82 6.24 -6.05 10.11
C GLU A 82 4.74 -6.05 9.80
N PHE A 83 4.01 -7.05 10.30
CA PHE A 83 2.56 -7.07 10.23
C PHE A 83 1.94 -5.81 10.86
N LEU A 84 2.38 -5.44 12.08
CA LEU A 84 1.87 -4.27 12.78
C LEU A 84 2.19 -2.97 12.04
N ARG A 85 3.36 -2.87 11.41
CA ARG A 85 3.73 -1.74 10.55
C ARG A 85 2.76 -1.57 9.40
N ILE A 86 2.49 -2.65 8.67
CA ILE A 86 1.56 -2.63 7.54
C ILE A 86 0.13 -2.33 8.00
N PHE A 87 -0.33 -2.95 9.08
CA PHE A 87 -1.69 -2.76 9.57
C PHE A 87 -1.91 -1.38 10.20
N ALA A 88 -0.94 -0.86 10.96
CA ALA A 88 -0.99 0.50 11.47
C ALA A 88 -0.96 1.53 10.33
N ASN A 89 -0.20 1.29 9.25
CA ASN A 89 -0.22 2.15 8.07
C ASN A 89 -1.60 2.13 7.39
N TYR A 90 -2.23 0.95 7.25
CA TYR A 90 -3.59 0.84 6.74
C TYR A 90 -4.59 1.70 7.53
N LEU A 91 -4.60 1.52 8.84
CA LEU A 91 -5.50 2.24 9.75
C LEU A 91 -5.23 3.74 9.76
N THR A 92 -3.95 4.14 9.84
CA THR A 92 -3.58 5.54 10.03
C THR A 92 -3.52 6.31 8.73
N THR A 93 -3.02 5.75 7.63
CA THR A 93 -2.63 6.49 6.41
C THR A 93 -3.54 6.20 5.22
N ILE A 94 -4.01 4.96 5.08
CA ILE A 94 -4.85 4.59 3.93
C ILE A 94 -6.31 4.92 4.22
N LEU A 95 -6.82 4.56 5.40
CA LEU A 95 -8.19 4.88 5.78
C LEU A 95 -8.34 6.34 6.21
N GLU A 96 -7.35 6.89 6.91
CA GLU A 96 -7.38 8.23 7.49
C GLU A 96 -8.71 8.50 8.23
N ASN A 97 -9.55 9.41 7.70
CA ASN A 97 -10.84 9.79 8.26
C ASN A 97 -11.96 8.76 7.98
N GLN A 98 -11.69 7.72 7.20
CA GLN A 98 -12.62 6.61 6.92
C GLN A 98 -12.37 5.40 7.82
N CYS A 99 -11.47 5.52 8.81
CA CYS A 99 -11.25 4.46 9.77
C CYS A 99 -12.53 4.21 10.59
N PRO A 100 -13.00 2.95 10.74
CA PRO A 100 -14.13 2.64 11.60
C PRO A 100 -13.90 3.14 13.04
N PRO A 101 -14.95 3.44 13.83
CA PRO A 101 -14.77 3.94 15.20
C PRO A 101 -14.46 2.84 16.23
N SER A 102 -14.55 1.56 15.86
CA SER A 102 -14.29 0.41 16.75
C SER A 102 -14.06 -0.87 15.95
N TRP A 103 -13.48 -1.91 16.58
CA TRP A 103 -13.32 -3.22 15.98
C TRP A 103 -14.65 -3.86 15.54
N LYS A 104 -15.73 -3.64 16.30
CA LYS A 104 -17.08 -4.14 15.96
C LYS A 104 -17.67 -3.44 14.73
N ALA A 105 -17.18 -2.25 14.39
CA ALA A 105 -17.58 -1.54 13.19
C ALA A 105 -16.74 -1.92 11.95
N CYS A 106 -15.66 -2.70 12.11
CA CYS A 106 -14.87 -3.23 11.00
C CYS A 106 -15.63 -4.34 10.25
N GLN A 107 -16.44 -3.93 9.28
CA GLN A 107 -17.20 -4.83 8.41
C GLN A 107 -16.30 -5.76 7.59
N PRO A 108 -16.79 -6.89 7.05
CA PRO A 108 -15.98 -7.81 6.23
C PRO A 108 -15.18 -7.11 5.12
N ARG A 109 -15.79 -6.11 4.47
CA ARG A 109 -15.16 -5.29 3.44
C ARG A 109 -13.87 -4.58 3.89
N PHE A 110 -13.76 -4.18 5.16
CA PHE A 110 -12.54 -3.59 5.72
C PHE A 110 -11.38 -4.59 5.67
N TRP A 111 -11.66 -5.85 6.00
CA TRP A 111 -10.65 -6.91 6.01
C TRP A 111 -10.29 -7.37 4.61
N GLU A 112 -11.27 -7.45 3.71
CA GLU A 112 -11.02 -7.74 2.29
C GLU A 112 -10.16 -6.64 1.65
N GLU A 113 -10.43 -5.36 1.93
CA GLU A 113 -9.61 -4.25 1.46
C GLU A 113 -8.18 -4.33 1.99
N PHE A 114 -8.01 -4.66 3.28
CA PHE A 114 -6.68 -4.86 3.86
C PHE A 114 -5.91 -5.98 3.14
N ILE A 115 -6.53 -7.16 2.97
CA ILE A 115 -5.88 -8.33 2.39
C ILE A 115 -5.61 -8.14 0.89
N SER A 116 -6.61 -7.74 0.12
CA SER A 116 -6.53 -7.72 -1.34
C SER A 116 -5.83 -6.49 -1.91
N ASN A 117 -5.69 -5.40 -1.13
CA ASN A 117 -5.17 -4.14 -1.65
C ASN A 117 -4.05 -3.55 -0.78
N CYS A 118 -4.16 -3.59 0.55
CA CYS A 118 -3.12 -3.03 1.41
C CYS A 118 -1.88 -3.91 1.51
N ILE A 119 -2.04 -5.22 1.71
CA ILE A 119 -0.91 -6.16 1.79
C ILE A 119 -0.05 -6.10 0.52
N PRO A 120 -0.61 -6.26 -0.70
CA PRO A 120 0.19 -6.20 -1.92
C PRO A 120 0.91 -4.86 -2.14
N HIS A 121 0.36 -3.78 -1.59
CA HIS A 121 0.95 -2.45 -1.71
C HIS A 121 2.15 -2.23 -0.78
N LEU A 122 2.15 -2.85 0.40
CA LEU A 122 3.10 -2.56 1.48
C LEU A 122 4.02 -3.74 1.82
N MET A 123 3.80 -4.91 1.24
CA MET A 123 4.67 -6.07 1.42
C MET A 123 6.07 -5.79 0.90
N LYS A 124 7.06 -6.35 1.58
CA LYS A 124 8.46 -6.22 1.22
C LYS A 124 8.80 -7.19 0.10
N ILE A 125 9.84 -6.84 -0.65
CA ILE A 125 10.49 -7.73 -1.61
C ILE A 125 11.49 -8.56 -0.83
N THR A 126 11.34 -9.88 -0.88
CA THR A 126 12.24 -10.83 -0.19
C THR A 126 12.63 -11.97 -1.14
N PRO A 127 13.89 -12.45 -1.08
CA PRO A 127 14.32 -13.59 -1.90
C PRO A 127 13.55 -14.89 -1.59
N GLU A 128 13.06 -15.04 -0.36
CA GLU A 128 12.45 -16.27 0.14
C GLU A 128 10.99 -16.46 -0.32
N GLU A 129 10.36 -15.43 -0.88
CA GLU A 129 8.96 -15.45 -1.32
C GLU A 129 8.02 -16.06 -0.26
N ASN A 130 8.12 -15.62 1.00
CA ASN A 130 7.32 -16.10 2.14
C ASN A 130 6.61 -14.98 2.92
N GLU A 131 6.59 -13.76 2.39
CA GLU A 131 5.98 -12.59 3.05
C GLU A 131 4.47 -12.73 3.11
N VAL A 132 3.85 -13.26 2.04
CA VAL A 132 2.39 -13.44 2.00
C VAL A 132 1.90 -14.38 3.10
N GLU A 133 2.50 -15.56 3.28
CA GLU A 133 2.12 -16.49 4.35
C GLU A 133 2.41 -15.89 5.71
N THR A 134 3.56 -15.24 5.86
CA THR A 134 3.96 -14.62 7.12
C THR A 134 2.95 -13.56 7.56
N LEU A 135 2.54 -12.68 6.63
CA LEU A 135 1.56 -11.63 6.90
C LEU A 135 0.15 -12.18 7.16
N LEU A 136 -0.32 -13.14 6.36
CA LEU A 136 -1.63 -13.76 6.58
C LEU A 136 -1.67 -14.55 7.89
N TYR A 137 -0.56 -15.22 8.26
CA TYR A 137 -0.43 -15.92 9.52
C TYR A 137 -0.46 -14.97 10.72
N GLN A 138 0.29 -13.86 10.65
CA GLN A 138 0.26 -12.84 11.70
C GLN A 138 -1.10 -12.15 11.80
N LEU A 139 -1.79 -11.91 10.68
CA LEU A 139 -3.15 -11.41 10.66
C LEU A 139 -4.10 -12.36 11.38
N LYS A 140 -4.09 -13.67 11.04
CA LYS A 140 -4.89 -14.71 11.71
C LYS A 140 -4.64 -14.75 13.21
N LYS A 141 -3.37 -14.68 13.64
CA LYS A 141 -2.99 -14.62 15.06
C LYS A 141 -3.53 -13.37 15.74
N PHE A 142 -3.36 -12.21 15.11
CA PHE A 142 -3.84 -10.94 15.64
C PHE A 142 -5.35 -10.95 15.83
N VAL A 143 -6.13 -11.38 14.83
CA VAL A 143 -7.59 -11.40 14.95
C VAL A 143 -8.09 -12.48 15.92
N SER A 144 -7.39 -13.61 16.04
CA SER A 144 -7.69 -14.61 17.08
C SER A 144 -7.46 -14.06 18.49
N TRP A 145 -6.38 -13.32 18.69
CA TRP A 145 -6.09 -12.61 19.94
C TRP A 145 -7.13 -11.51 20.20
N LEU A 146 -7.50 -10.75 19.17
CA LEU A 146 -8.46 -9.66 19.24
C LEU A 146 -9.86 -10.17 19.59
N ASP A 147 -10.33 -11.23 18.93
CA ASP A 147 -11.66 -11.82 19.15
C ASP A 147 -11.89 -12.18 20.62
N LYS A 148 -10.87 -12.71 21.30
CA LYS A 148 -10.92 -13.01 22.74
C LYS A 148 -11.03 -11.77 23.62
N ARG A 149 -10.44 -10.67 23.18
CA ARG A 149 -10.30 -9.43 23.97
C ARG A 149 -11.52 -8.52 23.85
N VAL A 150 -12.09 -8.42 22.65
CA VAL A 150 -13.20 -7.49 22.36
C VAL A 150 -14.52 -8.18 22.01
N CYS A 151 -14.56 -9.51 22.17
CA CYS A 151 -15.72 -10.37 21.90
C CYS A 151 -16.27 -10.19 20.48
N THR A 152 -15.40 -10.39 19.49
CA THR A 152 -15.74 -10.42 18.06
C THR A 152 -15.61 -11.83 17.49
N SER A 153 -16.04 -12.02 16.25
CA SER A 153 -15.90 -13.28 15.51
C SER A 153 -15.21 -13.07 14.16
N VAL A 154 -14.26 -12.14 14.12
CA VAL A 154 -13.60 -11.69 12.89
C VAL A 154 -12.67 -12.77 12.35
N PHE A 155 -12.13 -13.66 13.20
CA PHE A 155 -11.24 -14.73 12.77
C PHE A 155 -11.83 -15.57 11.63
N LYS A 156 -13.12 -15.94 11.73
CA LYS A 156 -13.81 -16.71 10.68
C LYS A 156 -13.86 -15.99 9.34
N VAL A 157 -14.02 -14.67 9.36
CA VAL A 157 -14.02 -13.83 8.14
C VAL A 157 -12.61 -13.79 7.53
N ILE A 158 -11.59 -13.62 8.37
CA ILE A 158 -10.18 -13.61 7.92
C ILE A 158 -9.76 -14.95 7.34
N GLU A 159 -10.20 -16.05 7.92
CA GLU A 159 -9.88 -17.39 7.44
C GLU A 159 -10.31 -17.57 5.99
N VAL A 160 -11.59 -17.29 5.69
CA VAL A 160 -12.16 -17.34 4.34
C VAL A 160 -11.40 -16.42 3.38
N TYR A 161 -11.22 -15.14 3.73
CA TYR A 161 -10.53 -14.21 2.83
C TYR A 161 -9.05 -14.54 2.62
N SER A 162 -8.37 -15.11 3.62
CA SER A 162 -6.98 -15.54 3.46
C SER A 162 -6.89 -16.72 2.50
N GLU A 163 -7.79 -17.70 2.61
CA GLU A 163 -7.82 -18.88 1.74
C GLU A 163 -8.12 -18.50 0.30
N GLU A 164 -9.07 -17.59 0.08
CA GLU A 164 -9.40 -17.11 -1.25
C GLU A 164 -8.29 -16.25 -1.89
N ALA A 165 -7.53 -15.50 -1.08
CA ALA A 165 -6.56 -14.53 -1.59
C ALA A 165 -5.14 -15.08 -1.77
N ILE A 166 -4.77 -16.16 -1.06
CA ILE A 166 -3.37 -16.60 -0.96
C ILE A 166 -2.73 -16.87 -2.33
N ALA A 167 -3.44 -17.54 -3.24
CA ALA A 167 -2.91 -17.87 -4.57
C ALA A 167 -2.61 -16.61 -5.40
N ASP A 168 -3.50 -15.62 -5.37
CA ASP A 168 -3.30 -14.37 -6.09
C ASP A 168 -2.23 -13.51 -5.44
N LEU A 169 -2.20 -13.43 -4.10
CA LEU A 169 -1.17 -12.70 -3.38
C LEU A 169 0.23 -13.26 -3.66
N LYS A 170 0.35 -14.57 -3.83
CA LYS A 170 1.59 -15.22 -4.25
C LYS A 170 2.05 -14.82 -5.65
N VAL A 171 1.11 -14.61 -6.57
CA VAL A 171 1.43 -14.05 -7.89
C VAL A 171 1.94 -12.62 -7.74
N CYS A 172 1.32 -11.80 -6.89
CA CYS A 172 1.80 -10.45 -6.61
C CYS A 172 3.23 -10.44 -6.06
N GLU A 173 3.53 -11.29 -5.07
CA GLU A 173 4.85 -11.42 -4.46
C GLU A 173 5.91 -11.84 -5.48
N ARG A 174 5.65 -12.90 -6.28
CA ARG A 174 6.56 -13.35 -7.34
C ARG A 174 6.85 -12.28 -8.37
N LEU A 175 5.82 -11.54 -8.81
CA LEU A 175 5.99 -10.47 -9.78
C LEU A 175 6.76 -9.27 -9.21
N LEU A 176 6.54 -8.93 -7.93
CA LEU A 176 7.33 -7.91 -7.25
C LEU A 176 8.80 -8.31 -7.10
N ASN A 177 9.04 -9.57 -6.76
CA ASN A 177 10.38 -10.12 -6.60
C ASN A 177 11.09 -10.37 -7.94
N HIS A 178 10.41 -10.26 -9.07
CA HIS A 178 11.02 -10.44 -10.39
C HIS A 178 12.02 -9.34 -10.79
N HIS A 179 12.15 -8.28 -9.99
CA HIS A 179 13.11 -7.21 -10.28
C HIS A 179 14.55 -7.73 -10.24
N PRO A 180 15.30 -7.65 -11.35
CA PRO A 180 16.70 -8.02 -11.36
C PRO A 180 17.45 -7.03 -10.46
N ASN A 181 18.15 -7.56 -9.44
CA ASN A 181 19.07 -6.87 -8.52
C ASN A 181 18.53 -6.43 -7.13
N LEU A 182 17.23 -6.56 -6.81
CA LEU A 182 16.75 -6.19 -5.45
C LEU A 182 17.11 -7.22 -4.35
N HIS A 183 17.55 -8.41 -4.74
CA HIS A 183 17.87 -9.53 -3.84
C HIS A 183 19.35 -9.64 -3.47
N LEU A 184 20.22 -8.80 -4.04
CA LEU A 184 21.65 -8.84 -3.77
C LEU A 184 21.92 -8.22 -2.39
N ARG A 185 22.57 -8.97 -1.48
CA ARG A 185 22.86 -8.56 -0.08
C ARG A 185 23.55 -7.20 0.08
N ASP A 186 24.26 -6.73 -0.96
CA ASP A 186 25.00 -5.46 -0.97
C ASP A 186 24.31 -4.36 -1.79
N CYS A 187 23.08 -4.61 -2.24
CA CYS A 187 22.27 -3.65 -2.96
C CYS A 187 21.56 -2.77 -1.94
N ASP A 188 22.05 -1.55 -1.76
CA ASP A 188 21.30 -0.49 -1.09
C ASP A 188 20.21 -0.02 -2.06
N PRO A 189 18.92 -0.39 -1.83
CA PRO A 189 17.85 -0.11 -2.79
C PRO A 189 17.68 1.39 -3.01
N GLN A 190 18.01 2.21 -2.01
CA GLN A 190 17.95 3.66 -2.09
C GLN A 190 19.07 4.21 -2.97
N LYS A 191 20.29 3.66 -2.88
CA LYS A 191 21.40 4.04 -3.79
C LYS A 191 21.21 3.55 -5.21
N GLU A 192 20.65 2.36 -5.43
CA GLU A 192 20.35 1.91 -6.79
C GLU A 192 19.19 2.72 -7.40
N PHE A 193 18.19 3.09 -6.59
CA PHE A 193 17.15 4.04 -7.00
C PHE A 193 17.76 5.41 -7.34
N GLU A 194 18.64 5.97 -6.52
CA GLU A 194 19.35 7.22 -6.78
C GLU A 194 20.29 7.16 -8.00
N LYS A 195 20.97 6.02 -8.24
CA LYS A 195 21.77 5.80 -9.46
C LYS A 195 20.89 5.72 -10.70
N ALA A 196 19.74 5.06 -10.61
CA ALA A 196 18.76 5.02 -11.68
C ALA A 196 18.20 6.41 -11.98
N LEU A 197 17.92 7.22 -10.95
CA LEU A 197 17.51 8.63 -11.06
C LEU A 197 18.62 9.51 -11.67
N LYS A 198 19.89 9.30 -11.31
CA LYS A 198 21.04 10.07 -11.86
C LYS A 198 21.35 9.72 -13.32
N LYS A 199 21.09 8.49 -13.75
CA LYS A 199 21.12 8.09 -15.18
C LYS A 199 19.95 8.68 -15.99
N GLN A 200 18.95 9.25 -15.33
CA GLN A 200 17.65 9.66 -15.88
C GLN A 200 17.59 11.12 -16.38
N SER A 201 18.71 11.86 -16.36
CA SER A 201 18.76 13.27 -16.82
C SER A 201 18.67 13.45 -18.34
N SER A 202 18.57 12.37 -19.12
CA SER A 202 18.19 12.42 -20.54
C SER A 202 16.69 12.16 -20.69
N LYS A 203 15.99 13.08 -21.36
CA LYS A 203 14.56 13.06 -21.73
C LYS A 203 14.04 11.68 -22.19
N MET A 204 13.68 10.80 -21.26
CA MET A 204 12.87 9.63 -21.56
C MET A 204 11.41 9.95 -21.26
N ASP A 205 10.54 9.66 -22.23
CA ASP A 205 9.10 9.71 -22.01
C ASP A 205 8.74 8.63 -20.98
N THR A 206 8.43 9.08 -19.76
CA THR A 206 8.05 8.23 -18.64
C THR A 206 6.58 8.40 -18.33
N ILE A 207 5.89 7.29 -18.07
CA ILE A 207 4.46 7.30 -17.75
C ILE A 207 4.27 6.51 -16.46
N HIS A 208 4.07 7.23 -15.36
CA HIS A 208 3.71 6.64 -14.09
C HIS A 208 2.20 6.43 -14.00
N GLY A 209 1.76 5.23 -13.62
CA GLY A 209 0.35 4.92 -13.64
C GLY A 209 -0.03 3.59 -13.00
N CYS A 210 -1.26 3.19 -13.32
CA CYS A 210 -1.82 1.89 -13.01
C CYS A 210 -2.30 1.25 -14.28
N PHE A 211 -1.91 0.01 -14.44
CA PHE A 211 -2.12 -0.74 -15.64
C PHE A 211 -2.77 -2.07 -15.30
N GLU A 212 -3.88 -2.37 -15.97
CA GLU A 212 -4.49 -3.69 -15.97
C GLU A 212 -3.73 -4.56 -16.97
N ILE A 213 -3.32 -5.76 -16.57
CA ILE A 213 -2.75 -6.75 -17.49
C ILE A 213 -3.91 -7.27 -18.35
N SER A 214 -3.92 -6.92 -19.64
CA SER A 214 -5.05 -7.19 -20.52
C SER A 214 -4.79 -8.32 -21.51
N GLY A 215 -3.54 -8.64 -21.80
CA GLY A 215 -3.17 -9.68 -22.76
C GLY A 215 -1.74 -10.15 -22.61
N LEU A 216 -1.47 -11.35 -23.13
CA LEU A 216 -0.17 -12.00 -23.11
C LEU A 216 0.13 -12.58 -24.49
N THR A 217 1.36 -12.37 -24.95
CA THR A 217 1.98 -13.14 -26.02
C THR A 217 3.23 -13.83 -25.47
N ASP A 218 3.92 -14.63 -26.28
CA ASP A 218 5.12 -15.37 -25.85
C ASP A 218 6.17 -14.47 -25.19
N ASN A 219 6.36 -13.25 -25.72
CA ASN A 219 7.42 -12.32 -25.30
C ASN A 219 6.92 -10.92 -24.90
N THR A 220 5.61 -10.65 -24.92
CA THR A 220 5.07 -9.33 -24.56
C THR A 220 3.89 -9.44 -23.61
N VAL A 221 3.85 -8.52 -22.64
CA VAL A 221 2.72 -8.34 -21.74
C VAL A 221 2.03 -7.03 -22.09
N THR A 222 0.76 -7.13 -22.44
CA THR A 222 -0.04 -5.96 -22.80
C THR A 222 -0.65 -5.35 -21.53
N LEU A 223 -0.34 -4.08 -21.31
CA LEU A 223 -0.77 -3.28 -20.17
C LEU A 223 -1.76 -2.20 -20.64
N LYS A 224 -2.89 -2.07 -19.94
CA LYS A 224 -3.91 -1.05 -20.23
C LYS A 224 -4.02 -0.06 -19.08
N ASP A 225 -3.74 1.21 -19.34
CA ASP A 225 -3.85 2.28 -18.34
C ASP A 225 -5.30 2.41 -17.85
N SER A 226 -5.49 2.29 -16.54
CA SER A 226 -6.80 2.31 -15.88
C SER A 226 -7.52 3.66 -15.96
N LYS A 227 -6.83 4.75 -16.26
CA LYS A 227 -7.38 6.10 -16.42
C LYS A 227 -7.61 6.45 -17.89
N THR A 228 -6.63 6.18 -18.76
CA THR A 228 -6.66 6.65 -20.15
C THR A 228 -7.13 5.59 -21.14
N ASN A 229 -7.20 4.33 -20.72
CA ASN A 229 -7.40 3.16 -21.59
C ASN A 229 -6.32 2.98 -22.66
N LYS A 230 -5.22 3.74 -22.61
CA LYS A 230 -4.10 3.55 -23.52
C LYS A 230 -3.42 2.20 -23.24
N VAL A 231 -2.98 1.56 -24.31
CA VAL A 231 -2.36 0.23 -24.29
C VAL A 231 -0.86 0.36 -24.52
N TYR A 232 -0.09 -0.48 -23.84
CA TYR A 232 1.37 -0.54 -23.85
C TYR A 232 1.81 -2.00 -23.94
N ASP A 233 2.87 -2.27 -24.69
CA ASP A 233 3.40 -3.63 -24.89
C ASP A 233 4.77 -3.76 -24.23
N ILE A 234 4.79 -4.42 -23.07
CA ILE A 234 5.94 -4.48 -22.17
C ILE A 234 6.74 -5.75 -22.41
N GLN A 235 8.07 -5.61 -22.59
CA GLN A 235 8.96 -6.74 -22.88
C GLN A 235 9.72 -7.30 -21.68
N ASN A 236 9.85 -6.53 -20.58
CA ASN A 236 10.61 -6.94 -19.40
C ASN A 236 9.73 -7.53 -18.28
N LEU A 237 8.48 -7.88 -18.59
CA LEU A 237 7.61 -8.62 -17.67
C LEU A 237 7.62 -10.12 -18.03
N PRO A 238 7.71 -11.01 -17.03
CA PRO A 238 7.78 -12.45 -17.27
C PRO A 238 6.39 -12.98 -17.65
N SER A 239 6.13 -13.16 -18.95
CA SER A 239 4.85 -13.63 -19.51
C SER A 239 4.29 -14.88 -18.83
N LYS A 240 5.16 -15.75 -18.30
CA LYS A 240 4.80 -16.98 -17.57
C LYS A 240 4.30 -16.77 -16.14
N LEU A 241 4.58 -15.62 -15.51
CA LEU A 241 4.20 -15.33 -14.11
C LEU A 241 3.03 -14.35 -14.02
N VAL A 242 2.73 -13.64 -15.10
CA VAL A 242 1.62 -12.68 -15.15
C VAL A 242 0.31 -13.36 -15.48
N ILE A 243 -0.77 -12.84 -14.90
CA ILE A 243 -2.14 -13.33 -15.12
C ILE A 243 -3.00 -12.15 -15.57
N PRO A 244 -3.75 -12.26 -16.69
CA PRO A 244 -4.68 -11.22 -17.11
C PRO A 244 -5.69 -10.86 -16.01
N GLY A 245 -6.02 -9.58 -15.88
CA GLY A 245 -6.90 -9.03 -14.85
C GLY A 245 -6.18 -8.58 -13.57
N PHE A 246 -4.90 -8.93 -13.39
CA PHE A 246 -4.07 -8.31 -12.33
C PHE A 246 -3.77 -6.86 -12.68
N PHE A 247 -3.47 -6.08 -11.65
CA PHE A 247 -3.07 -4.68 -11.81
C PHE A 247 -1.64 -4.48 -11.38
N VAL A 248 -0.93 -3.64 -12.12
CA VAL A 248 0.44 -3.24 -11.83
C VAL A 248 0.48 -1.73 -11.72
N THR A 249 1.04 -1.22 -10.63
CA THR A 249 1.46 0.18 -10.56
C THR A 249 2.94 0.27 -10.83
N GLY A 250 3.35 1.34 -11.48
CA GLY A 250 4.75 1.54 -11.79
C GLY A 250 4.97 2.64 -12.81
N GLU A 251 6.18 2.69 -13.32
CA GLU A 251 6.62 3.62 -14.36
C GLU A 251 6.92 2.86 -15.64
N ILE A 252 6.15 3.13 -16.69
CA ILE A 252 6.46 2.68 -18.04
C ILE A 252 7.51 3.62 -18.63
N ARG A 253 8.55 3.02 -19.23
CA ARG A 253 9.67 3.71 -19.88
C ARG A 253 9.73 3.31 -21.34
N LYS A 254 9.98 4.28 -22.20
CA LYS A 254 10.33 4.03 -23.59
C LYS A 254 11.85 4.02 -23.75
N GLU A 255 12.38 2.85 -24.10
CA GLU A 255 13.79 2.64 -24.36
C GLU A 255 14.22 3.31 -25.68
N SER A 256 15.52 3.53 -25.86
CA SER A 256 16.08 4.17 -27.06
C SER A 256 15.80 3.40 -28.36
N ASN A 257 15.58 2.09 -28.26
CA ASN A 257 15.19 1.21 -29.37
C ASN A 257 13.68 1.20 -29.63
N GLY A 258 12.91 2.06 -28.96
CA GLY A 258 11.45 2.18 -29.09
C GLY A 258 10.64 1.16 -28.30
N LYS A 259 11.28 0.21 -27.61
CA LYS A 259 10.61 -0.78 -26.77
C LYS A 259 10.10 -0.16 -25.48
N GLU A 260 9.03 -0.72 -24.93
CA GLU A 260 8.48 -0.29 -23.65
C GLU A 260 8.88 -1.29 -22.54
N SER A 261 9.33 -0.75 -21.42
CA SER A 261 9.68 -1.49 -20.20
C SER A 261 8.89 -0.90 -19.02
N ILE A 262 8.70 -1.68 -17.96
CA ILE A 262 8.07 -1.19 -16.72
C ILE A 262 8.98 -1.42 -15.52
N VAL A 263 9.03 -0.42 -14.64
CA VAL A 263 9.51 -0.57 -13.27
C VAL A 263 8.30 -0.73 -12.37
N ILE A 264 8.11 -1.96 -11.86
CA ILE A 264 6.98 -2.30 -10.99
C ILE A 264 7.18 -1.70 -9.60
N ASP A 265 6.15 -1.06 -9.10
CA ASP A 265 6.05 -0.57 -7.74
C ASP A 265 5.21 -1.46 -6.82
N SER A 266 4.09 -1.97 -7.34
CA SER A 266 3.12 -2.78 -6.61
C SER A 266 2.32 -3.60 -7.62
N VAL A 267 1.94 -4.81 -7.23
CA VAL A 267 1.10 -5.71 -8.04
C VAL A 267 -0.11 -6.07 -7.21
N TYR A 268 -1.29 -6.12 -7.82
CA TYR A 268 -2.55 -6.32 -7.13
C TYR A 268 -3.40 -7.40 -7.79
N PRO A 269 -4.13 -8.20 -6.99
CA PRO A 269 -5.08 -9.17 -7.49
C PRO A 269 -6.29 -8.47 -8.15
N PRO A 270 -7.06 -9.18 -9.00
CA PRO A 270 -8.25 -8.61 -9.65
C PRO A 270 -9.27 -8.03 -8.65
N LYS A 271 -9.43 -8.67 -7.48
CA LYS A 271 -10.32 -8.21 -6.40
C LYS A 271 -9.97 -6.80 -5.89
N ALA A 272 -8.71 -6.36 -6.01
CA ALA A 272 -8.26 -5.04 -5.55
C ALA A 272 -8.89 -3.87 -6.34
N LYS A 273 -9.42 -4.13 -7.55
CA LYS A 273 -10.01 -3.11 -8.45
C LYS A 273 -11.04 -2.23 -7.75
N THR A 274 -11.82 -2.81 -6.84
CA THR A 274 -12.87 -2.12 -6.07
C THR A 274 -12.30 -1.11 -5.05
N TYR A 275 -11.04 -1.27 -4.65
CA TYR A 275 -10.39 -0.53 -3.56
C TYR A 275 -9.31 0.44 -4.04
N MET A 276 -8.79 0.21 -5.24
CA MET A 276 -7.66 0.89 -5.84
C MET A 276 -7.73 2.43 -5.86
N ARG A 277 -8.92 3.04 -5.99
CA ARG A 277 -9.07 4.52 -6.03
C ARG A 277 -8.46 5.25 -4.84
N LYS A 278 -8.36 4.61 -3.67
CA LYS A 278 -7.84 5.22 -2.44
C LYS A 278 -6.32 5.36 -2.43
N PHE A 279 -5.60 4.43 -3.08
CA PHE A 279 -4.14 4.35 -3.02
C PHE A 279 -3.45 5.27 -4.04
N TYR A 280 -4.08 5.51 -5.20
CA TYR A 280 -3.59 6.47 -6.19
C TYR A 280 -3.46 7.90 -5.67
N ILE A 281 -4.34 8.29 -4.75
CA ILE A 281 -4.35 9.64 -4.20
C ILE A 281 -3.18 9.84 -3.23
N ASN A 282 -2.89 8.85 -2.39
CA ASN A 282 -1.84 8.93 -1.38
C ASN A 282 -0.42 8.85 -1.99
N ARG A 283 -0.19 8.01 -3.02
CA ARG A 283 1.13 7.89 -3.63
C ARG A 283 1.53 9.09 -4.50
N ILE A 284 0.58 9.74 -5.19
CA ILE A 284 0.83 11.01 -5.89
C ILE A 284 1.32 12.09 -4.91
N ILE A 285 0.87 12.05 -3.65
CA ILE A 285 1.32 12.97 -2.60
C ILE A 285 2.74 12.59 -2.12
N THR A 286 3.01 11.30 -1.89
CA THR A 286 4.34 10.83 -1.44
C THR A 286 5.44 11.08 -2.48
N ILE A 287 5.19 10.77 -3.76
CA ILE A 287 6.16 11.02 -4.84
C ILE A 287 6.39 12.54 -5.03
N LYS A 288 5.34 13.36 -4.95
CA LYS A 288 5.49 14.83 -5.02
C LYS A 288 6.33 15.41 -3.86
N ASN A 289 6.23 14.83 -2.66
CA ASN A 289 7.01 15.30 -1.51
C ASN A 289 8.50 14.92 -1.62
N TYR A 290 8.84 13.78 -2.25
CA TYR A 290 10.24 13.45 -2.58
C TYR A 290 10.84 14.40 -3.63
N HIS A 291 10.03 14.93 -4.56
CA HIS A 291 10.49 15.90 -5.55
C HIS A 291 10.61 17.35 -5.04
N ILE A 292 10.11 17.67 -3.84
CA ILE A 292 10.17 19.03 -3.26
C ILE A 292 11.28 19.16 -2.21
N LEU A 293 11.85 18.05 -1.74
CA LEU A 293 12.85 18.02 -0.67
C LEU A 293 14.30 17.74 -1.14
N ASN A 294 14.59 17.91 -2.44
CA ASN A 294 15.95 17.92 -2.99
C ASN A 294 16.23 19.22 -3.73
#